data_AF-A0A0U1NSZ3-F1
#
_entry.id   AF-A0A0U1NSZ3-F1
#
_cell.length_a   1.000
_cell.length_b   1.000
_cell.length_c   1.000
_cell.angle_alpha   90.00
_cell.angle_beta   90.00
_cell.angle_gamma   90.00
#
_symmetry.space_group_name_H-M   'P 1'
#
loop_
_entity.id
_entity.type
_entity.pdbx_description
1 polymer ?
#
loop_
_entity_poly.entity_id
_entity_poly.type
_entity_poly.pdbx_seq_one_letter_code
_entity_poly.pdbx_strand_id
1 'polypeptide(L)'
;MSNRDVVVKRLVSSINQLNRWVDIVFPELRQVFKDIKAKGAIATIRLFPSPVELETLQPHDIITGWKSIMKRQPGLKKALLLLQVARKSVGTRQALDAYKFHLEQLLEEYDLAVTQLERVEKQVTDILNKIPFAKKLLTIKGISEISLAGILGEAGDLSSFSHGNSLLRHAGLH
;
A
#
# COMPACT_ATOMS: atom_id res chain seq x y z
N MET A 1 -14.57 14.16 8.23
CA MET A 1 -13.64 13.19 7.60
C MET A 1 -13.52 12.01 8.53
N SER A 2 -13.79 10.80 8.04
CA SER A 2 -13.66 9.59 8.86
C SER A 2 -12.19 9.36 9.21
N ASN A 3 -11.91 8.75 10.36
CA ASN A 3 -10.55 8.36 10.76
C ASN A 3 -9.85 7.57 9.64
N ARG A 4 -10.58 6.68 8.98
CA ARG A 4 -10.09 5.93 7.82
C ARG A 4 -9.59 6.84 6.70
N ASP A 5 -10.30 7.92 6.38
CA ASP A 5 -9.93 8.83 5.29
C ASP A 5 -8.60 9.54 5.57
N VAL A 6 -8.37 9.90 6.84
CA VAL A 6 -7.10 10.52 7.26
C VAL A 6 -5.95 9.54 7.09
N VAL A 7 -6.13 8.29 7.51
CA VAL A 7 -5.10 7.24 7.37
C VAL A 7 -4.84 6.92 5.90
N VAL A 8 -5.90 6.81 5.07
CA VAL A 8 -5.76 6.59 3.62
C VAL A 8 -4.99 7.74 2.97
N LYS A 9 -5.28 9.00 3.33
CA LYS A 9 -4.52 10.16 2.81
C LYS A 9 -3.04 10.08 3.17
N ARG A 10 -2.69 9.70 4.39
CA ARG A 10 -1.30 9.49 4.82
C ARG A 10 -0.64 8.39 3.99
N LEU A 11 -1.29 7.23 3.86
CA LEU A 11 -0.78 6.11 3.07
C LEU A 11 -0.52 6.51 1.61
N VAL A 12 -1.48 7.21 0.98
CA VAL A 12 -1.33 7.70 -0.39
C VAL A 12 -0.17 8.69 -0.51
N SER A 13 -0.02 9.60 0.46
CA SER A 13 1.12 10.53 0.50
C SER A 13 2.45 9.79 0.57
N SER A 14 2.62 8.85 1.51
CA SER A 14 3.85 8.07 1.65
C SER A 14 4.15 7.25 0.40
N ILE A 15 3.14 6.66 -0.23
CA ILE A 15 3.30 5.95 -1.53
C ILE A 15 3.79 6.89 -2.63
N ASN A 16 3.25 8.10 -2.71
CA ASN A 16 3.67 9.08 -3.71
C ASN A 16 5.12 9.52 -3.47
N GLN A 17 5.51 9.70 -2.21
CA GLN A 17 6.89 10.01 -1.83
C GLN A 17 7.84 8.86 -2.16
N LEU A 18 7.45 7.60 -1.91
CA LEU A 18 8.23 6.42 -2.32
C LEU A 18 8.38 6.35 -3.84
N ASN A 19 7.33 6.63 -4.62
CA ASN A 19 7.44 6.70 -6.07
C ASN A 19 8.43 7.77 -6.52
N ARG A 20 8.37 8.96 -5.93
CA ARG A 20 9.31 10.04 -6.21
C ARG A 20 10.74 9.66 -5.82
N TRP A 21 10.92 8.98 -4.69
CA TRP A 21 12.23 8.49 -4.30
C TRP A 21 12.77 7.50 -5.34
N VAL A 22 11.93 6.57 -5.82
CA VAL A 22 12.31 5.63 -6.90
C VAL A 22 12.67 6.37 -8.18
N ASP A 23 11.93 7.40 -8.57
CA ASP A 23 12.25 8.24 -9.74
C ASP A 23 13.65 8.85 -9.67
N ILE A 24 14.05 9.29 -8.48
CA ILE A 24 15.30 10.00 -8.26
C ILE A 24 16.48 9.04 -8.10
N VAL A 25 16.30 7.97 -7.32
CA VAL A 25 17.40 7.12 -6.84
C VAL A 25 17.56 5.83 -7.64
N PHE A 26 16.45 5.23 -8.09
CA PHE A 26 16.51 3.97 -8.83
C PHE A 26 15.33 3.78 -9.81
N PRO A 27 15.22 4.62 -10.85
CA PRO A 27 14.06 4.63 -11.73
C PRO A 27 13.81 3.29 -12.44
N GLU A 28 14.88 2.54 -12.73
CA GLU A 28 14.81 1.24 -13.41
C GLU A 28 14.25 0.12 -12.54
N LEU A 29 14.08 0.33 -11.23
CA LEU A 29 13.39 -0.62 -10.37
C LEU A 29 11.99 -0.97 -10.90
N ARG A 30 11.34 -0.03 -11.62
CA ARG A 30 10.03 -0.26 -12.26
C ARG A 30 10.05 -1.33 -13.36
N GLN A 31 11.21 -1.60 -13.93
CA GLN A 31 11.39 -2.70 -14.89
C GLN A 31 11.32 -4.07 -14.18
N VAL A 32 11.72 -4.13 -12.90
CA VAL A 32 11.66 -5.34 -12.06
C VAL A 32 10.28 -5.49 -11.40
N PHE A 33 9.72 -4.37 -10.96
CA PHE A 33 8.43 -4.30 -10.27
C PHE A 33 7.55 -3.21 -10.87
N LYS A 34 6.53 -3.62 -11.63
CA LYS A 34 5.55 -2.68 -12.20
C LYS A 34 4.82 -1.86 -11.13
N ASP A 35 4.56 -2.46 -9.97
CA ASP A 35 3.96 -1.79 -8.82
C ASP A 35 4.98 -1.70 -7.67
N ILE A 36 5.35 -0.47 -7.31
CA ILE A 36 6.28 -0.18 -6.21
C ILE A 36 5.68 -0.53 -4.84
N LYS A 37 4.34 -0.61 -4.73
CA LYS A 37 3.65 -1.02 -3.51
C LYS A 37 3.68 -2.53 -3.29
N ALA A 38 4.06 -3.30 -4.31
CA ALA A 38 4.13 -4.76 -4.18
C ALA A 38 5.10 -5.12 -3.07
N LYS A 39 4.76 -6.12 -2.24
CA LYS A 39 5.58 -6.55 -1.09
C LYS A 39 7.04 -6.80 -1.46
N GLY A 40 7.29 -7.39 -2.65
CA GLY A 40 8.64 -7.60 -3.16
C GLY A 40 9.39 -6.32 -3.53
N ALA A 41 8.69 -5.28 -4.00
CA ALA A 41 9.31 -3.99 -4.32
C ALA A 41 9.69 -3.24 -3.05
N ILE A 42 8.77 -3.15 -2.07
CA ILE A 42 9.02 -2.56 -0.75
C ILE A 42 10.17 -3.28 -0.03
N ALA A 43 10.17 -4.62 -0.06
CA ALA A 43 11.27 -5.43 0.47
C ALA A 43 12.61 -5.14 -0.24
N THR A 44 12.59 -4.96 -1.56
CA THR A 44 13.81 -4.67 -2.34
C THR A 44 14.39 -3.31 -1.97
N ILE A 45 13.60 -2.24 -1.92
CA ILE A 45 14.11 -0.91 -1.57
C ILE A 45 14.55 -0.83 -0.11
N ARG A 46 13.95 -1.62 0.79
CA ARG A 46 14.37 -1.69 2.20
C ARG A 46 15.74 -2.35 2.38
N LEU A 47 16.01 -3.41 1.63
CA LEU A 47 17.25 -4.17 1.75
C LEU A 47 18.39 -3.62 0.88
N PHE A 48 18.04 -3.08 -0.29
CA PHE A 48 18.96 -2.66 -1.33
C PHE A 48 18.56 -1.27 -1.85
N PRO A 49 18.73 -0.22 -1.01
CA PRO A 49 18.25 1.13 -1.30
C PRO A 49 19.09 1.88 -2.35
N SER A 50 20.19 1.31 -2.85
CA SER A 50 21.01 1.96 -3.87
C SER A 50 21.41 1.01 -5.00
N PRO A 51 21.35 1.46 -6.27
CA PRO A 51 21.93 0.73 -7.40
C PRO A 51 23.41 0.41 -7.20
N VAL A 52 24.17 1.30 -6.53
CA VAL A 52 25.61 1.14 -6.31
C VAL A 52 25.92 -0.04 -5.39
N GLU A 53 25.12 -0.23 -4.34
CA GLU A 53 25.28 -1.37 -3.42
C GLU A 53 24.97 -2.69 -4.13
N LEU A 54 24.00 -2.67 -5.05
CA LEU A 54 23.64 -3.82 -5.88
C LEU A 54 24.74 -4.23 -6.86
N GLU A 55 25.63 -3.32 -7.29
CA GLU A 55 26.71 -3.66 -8.22
C GLU A 55 27.69 -4.71 -7.63
N THR A 56 27.87 -4.70 -6.31
CA THR A 56 28.78 -5.63 -5.60
C THR A 56 28.17 -6.97 -5.26
N LEU A 57 26.84 -7.11 -5.39
CA LEU A 57 26.10 -8.29 -4.95
C LEU A 57 25.91 -9.31 -6.07
N GLN A 58 25.77 -10.57 -5.68
CA GLN A 58 25.43 -11.67 -6.57
C GLN A 58 23.95 -12.05 -6.43
N PRO A 59 23.37 -12.77 -7.40
CA PRO A 59 21.95 -13.13 -7.37
C PRO A 59 21.55 -13.91 -6.11
N HIS A 60 22.46 -14.70 -5.54
CA HIS A 60 22.22 -15.47 -4.32
C HIS A 60 22.13 -14.57 -3.08
N ASP A 61 22.88 -13.48 -3.02
CA ASP A 61 22.82 -12.49 -1.93
C ASP A 61 21.44 -11.81 -1.93
N ILE A 62 20.94 -11.42 -3.10
CA ILE A 62 19.62 -10.80 -3.25
C ILE A 62 18.51 -11.73 -2.75
N ILE A 63 18.56 -13.00 -3.14
CA ILE A 63 17.57 -14.00 -2.72
C ILE A 63 17.66 -14.23 -1.21
N THR A 64 18.87 -14.27 -0.66
CA THR A 64 19.10 -14.45 0.78
C THR A 64 18.58 -13.26 1.58
N GLY A 65 18.85 -12.03 1.10
CA GLY A 65 18.29 -10.81 1.65
C GLY A 65 16.76 -10.83 1.65
N TRP A 66 16.11 -11.16 0.51
CA TRP A 66 14.65 -11.27 0.50
C TRP A 66 14.14 -12.31 1.52
N LYS A 67 14.76 -13.49 1.58
CA LYS A 67 14.36 -14.56 2.52
C LYS A 67 14.43 -14.13 3.98
N SER A 68 15.28 -13.17 4.35
CA SER A 68 15.39 -12.71 5.74
C SER A 68 14.13 -11.95 6.22
N ILE A 69 13.40 -11.30 5.30
CA ILE A 69 12.21 -10.50 5.64
C ILE A 69 10.91 -11.04 5.04
N MET A 70 10.96 -12.00 4.11
CA MET A 70 9.76 -12.53 3.47
C MET A 70 9.80 -14.04 3.22
N LYS A 71 8.71 -14.73 3.57
CA LYS A 71 8.53 -16.18 3.34
C LYS A 71 8.35 -16.54 1.87
N ARG A 72 7.80 -15.62 1.06
CA ARG A 72 7.51 -15.81 -0.37
C ARG A 72 8.22 -14.73 -1.18
N GLN A 73 9.50 -14.96 -1.46
CA GLN A 73 10.37 -14.02 -2.15
C GLN A 73 10.20 -14.00 -3.67
N PRO A 74 10.61 -12.89 -4.32
CA PRO A 74 10.83 -12.90 -5.76
C PRO A 74 11.86 -13.97 -6.16
N GLY A 75 11.63 -14.62 -7.29
CA GLY A 75 12.50 -15.70 -7.78
C GLY A 75 13.81 -15.20 -8.41
N LEU A 76 14.69 -16.15 -8.75
CA LEU A 76 16.00 -15.90 -9.35
C LEU A 76 15.96 -14.98 -10.58
N LYS A 77 14.95 -15.13 -11.45
CA LYS A 77 14.78 -14.27 -12.64
C LYS A 77 14.70 -12.78 -12.26
N LYS A 78 14.02 -12.45 -11.16
CA LYS A 78 13.91 -11.06 -10.68
C LYS A 78 15.20 -10.58 -10.03
N ALA A 79 15.92 -11.44 -9.31
CA ALA A 79 17.22 -11.09 -8.74
C ALA A 79 18.24 -10.74 -9.85
N LEU A 80 18.31 -11.57 -10.90
CA LEU A 80 19.15 -11.32 -12.06
C LEU A 80 18.78 -10.02 -12.77
N LEU A 81 17.48 -9.80 -13.00
CA LEU A 81 17.01 -8.57 -13.62
C LEU A 81 17.33 -7.34 -12.77
N LEU A 82 17.17 -7.42 -11.44
CA LEU A 82 17.50 -6.35 -10.51
C LEU A 82 18.97 -5.92 -10.63
N LEU A 83 19.90 -6.88 -10.60
CA LEU A 83 21.33 -6.60 -10.74
C LEU A 83 21.65 -6.04 -12.14
N GLN A 84 21.00 -6.55 -13.18
CA GLN A 84 21.18 -6.06 -14.54
C GLN A 84 20.75 -4.59 -14.68
N VAL A 85 19.59 -4.22 -14.12
CA VAL A 85 19.11 -2.84 -14.22
C VAL A 85 19.87 -1.90 -13.28
N ALA A 86 20.34 -2.37 -12.13
CA ALA A 86 21.18 -1.59 -11.22
C ALA A 86 22.47 -1.12 -11.90
N ARG A 87 23.17 -2.01 -12.63
CA ARG A 87 24.41 -1.69 -13.37
C ARG A 87 24.21 -0.64 -14.47
N LYS A 88 22.99 -0.48 -14.96
CA LYS A 88 22.63 0.49 -16.01
C LYS A 88 21.87 1.69 -15.45
N SER A 89 21.81 1.82 -14.12
CA SER A 89 20.94 2.80 -13.49
C SER A 89 21.43 4.22 -13.75
N VAL A 90 20.50 5.09 -14.16
CA VAL A 90 20.72 6.53 -14.28
C VAL A 90 20.30 7.29 -13.02
N GLY A 91 19.90 6.57 -11.96
CA GLY A 91 19.54 7.16 -10.67
C GLY A 91 20.70 7.93 -10.04
N THR A 92 20.37 8.83 -9.11
CA THR A 92 21.39 9.66 -8.46
C THR A 92 22.43 8.82 -7.73
N ARG A 93 23.69 9.17 -7.94
CA ARG A 93 24.85 8.63 -7.18
C ARG A 93 25.33 9.61 -6.10
N GLN A 94 24.67 10.75 -5.98
CA GLN A 94 25.02 11.81 -5.03
C GLN A 94 24.11 11.76 -3.80
N ALA A 95 24.65 12.18 -2.65
CA ALA A 95 23.92 12.26 -1.38
C ALA A 95 23.19 10.95 -1.00
N LEU A 96 23.78 9.80 -1.33
CA LEU A 96 23.15 8.49 -1.13
C LEU A 96 22.75 8.25 0.32
N ASP A 97 23.58 8.67 1.28
CA ASP A 97 23.29 8.51 2.70
C ASP A 97 22.06 9.32 3.13
N ALA A 98 21.89 10.55 2.61
CA ALA A 98 20.71 11.36 2.87
C ALA A 98 19.45 10.74 2.24
N TYR A 99 19.56 10.21 1.01
CA TYR A 99 18.44 9.53 0.35
C TYR A 99 18.06 8.22 1.04
N LYS A 100 19.03 7.47 1.59
CA LYS A 100 18.77 6.25 2.37
C LYS A 100 18.08 6.58 3.69
N PHE A 101 18.60 7.55 4.44
CA PHE A 101 17.98 7.99 5.68
C PHE A 101 16.55 8.49 5.45
N HIS A 102 16.33 9.29 4.39
CA HIS A 102 14.99 9.71 4.03
C HIS A 102 14.08 8.53 3.64
N LEU A 103 14.60 7.54 2.90
CA LEU A 103 13.84 6.34 2.56
C LEU A 103 13.42 5.56 3.80
N GLU A 104 14.31 5.40 4.78
CA GLU A 104 14.01 4.71 6.04
C GLU A 104 12.81 5.37 6.74
N GLN A 105 12.84 6.70 6.88
CA GLN A 105 11.73 7.47 7.45
C GLN A 105 10.43 7.32 6.63
N LEU A 106 10.52 7.36 5.30
CA LEU A 106 9.34 7.15 4.43
C LEU A 106 8.76 5.74 4.58
N LEU A 107 9.61 4.72 4.74
CA LEU A 107 9.19 3.34 4.95
C LEU A 107 8.55 3.15 6.33
N GLU A 108 9.03 3.85 7.36
CA GLU A 108 8.41 3.87 8.69
C GLU A 108 7.01 4.50 8.64
N GLU A 109 6.87 5.65 7.98
CA GLU A 109 5.56 6.31 7.79
C GLU A 109 4.60 5.42 7.00
N TYR A 110 5.08 4.79 5.93
CA TYR A 110 4.32 3.83 5.14
C TYR A 110 3.84 2.65 5.98
N ASP A 111 4.73 1.99 6.73
CA ASP A 111 4.40 0.84 7.57
C ASP A 111 3.37 1.22 8.64
N LEU A 112 3.53 2.38 9.26
CA LEU A 112 2.60 2.90 10.26
C LEU A 112 1.21 3.13 9.64
N ALA A 113 1.14 3.77 8.47
CA ALA A 113 -0.11 4.04 7.78
C ALA A 113 -0.82 2.76 7.34
N VAL A 114 -0.08 1.76 6.82
CA VAL A 114 -0.62 0.43 6.48
C VAL A 114 -1.20 -0.24 7.73
N THR A 115 -0.43 -0.30 8.82
CA THR A 115 -0.85 -0.94 10.07
C THR A 115 -2.10 -0.26 10.66
N GLN A 116 -2.13 1.08 10.63
CA GLN A 116 -3.28 1.84 11.09
C GLN A 116 -4.52 1.59 10.22
N LEU A 117 -4.35 1.50 8.89
CA LEU A 117 -5.44 1.24 7.98
C LEU A 117 -6.04 -0.14 8.22
N GLU A 118 -5.20 -1.17 8.30
CA GLU A 118 -5.62 -2.55 8.60
C GLU A 118 -6.37 -2.63 9.93
N ARG A 119 -5.91 -1.91 10.96
CA ARG A 119 -6.57 -1.86 12.27
C ARG A 119 -7.95 -1.20 12.19
N VAL A 120 -8.06 -0.08 11.47
CA VAL A 120 -9.35 0.62 11.30
C VAL A 120 -10.32 -0.23 10.50
N GLU A 121 -9.87 -0.84 9.40
CA GLU A 121 -10.71 -1.71 8.57
C GLU A 121 -11.19 -2.94 9.35
N LYS A 122 -10.32 -3.55 10.16
CA LYS A 122 -10.72 -4.65 11.04
C LYS A 122 -11.81 -4.23 12.03
N GLN A 123 -11.68 -3.06 12.67
CA GLN A 123 -12.72 -2.56 13.58
C GLN A 123 -14.05 -2.33 12.87
N VAL A 124 -14.01 -1.81 11.64
CA VAL A 124 -15.20 -1.64 10.79
C VAL A 124 -15.87 -2.98 10.52
N THR A 125 -15.12 -3.98 10.08
CA THR A 125 -15.62 -5.35 9.83
C THR A 125 -16.22 -5.96 11.10
N ASP A 126 -15.55 -5.83 12.25
CA ASP A 126 -16.03 -6.37 13.54
C ASP A 126 -17.35 -5.73 13.98
N ILE A 127 -17.54 -4.43 13.73
CA ILE A 127 -18.79 -3.73 14.03
C ILE A 127 -19.89 -4.14 13.05
N LEU A 128 -19.61 -4.18 11.76
CA LEU A 128 -20.58 -4.60 10.73
C LEU A 128 -21.13 -6.01 11.01
N ASN A 129 -20.28 -6.93 11.47
CA ASN A 129 -20.70 -8.29 11.80
C ASN A 129 -21.72 -8.38 12.95
N LYS A 130 -21.84 -7.33 13.77
CA LYS A 130 -22.84 -7.23 14.84
C LYS A 130 -24.20 -6.70 14.36
N ILE A 131 -24.26 -6.14 13.15
CA ILE A 131 -25.48 -5.56 12.58
C ILE A 131 -26.27 -6.68 11.87
N PRO A 132 -27.48 -7.05 12.34
CA PRO A 132 -28.19 -8.22 11.85
C PRO A 132 -28.45 -8.23 10.34
N PHE A 133 -28.72 -7.06 9.76
CA PHE A 133 -29.02 -6.93 8.33
C PHE A 133 -27.77 -6.73 7.45
N ALA A 134 -26.61 -6.42 8.02
CA ALA A 134 -25.40 -6.12 7.24
C ALA A 134 -24.96 -7.31 6.37
N LYS A 135 -25.04 -8.54 6.89
CA LYS A 135 -24.73 -9.75 6.11
C LYS A 135 -25.58 -9.89 4.86
N LYS A 136 -26.86 -9.49 4.91
CA LYS A 136 -27.76 -9.54 3.75
C LYS A 136 -27.41 -8.46 2.72
N LEU A 137 -26.91 -7.31 3.15
CA LEU A 137 -26.48 -6.24 2.24
C LEU A 137 -25.13 -6.58 1.57
N LEU A 138 -24.24 -7.28 2.28
CA LEU A 138 -22.96 -7.73 1.73
C LEU A 138 -23.08 -8.82 0.64
N THR A 139 -24.24 -9.49 0.50
CA THR A 139 -24.46 -10.41 -0.63
C THR A 139 -24.76 -9.69 -1.93
N ILE A 140 -25.08 -8.39 -1.88
CA ILE A 140 -25.32 -7.57 -3.06
C ILE A 140 -24.00 -7.37 -3.78
N LYS A 141 -23.95 -7.83 -5.03
CA LYS A 141 -22.76 -7.70 -5.87
C LYS A 141 -22.35 -6.23 -6.00
N GLY A 142 -21.09 -5.93 -5.65
CA GLY A 142 -20.53 -4.59 -5.71
C GLY A 142 -20.51 -3.84 -4.38
N ILE A 143 -21.16 -4.36 -3.33
CA ILE A 143 -21.09 -3.78 -1.98
C ILE A 143 -19.96 -4.44 -1.20
N SER A 144 -18.91 -3.67 -0.89
CA SER A 144 -17.85 -4.08 0.03
C SER A 144 -18.21 -3.75 1.49
N GLU A 145 -17.52 -4.37 2.45
CA GLU A 145 -17.65 -4.02 3.88
C GLU A 145 -17.39 -2.53 4.11
N ILE A 146 -16.33 -1.98 3.52
CA ILE A 146 -16.02 -0.54 3.65
C ILE A 146 -17.12 0.33 3.05
N SER A 147 -17.64 -0.04 1.88
CA SER A 147 -18.73 0.71 1.23
C SER A 147 -20.01 0.66 2.08
N LEU A 148 -20.37 -0.50 2.61
CA LEU A 148 -21.54 -0.66 3.46
C LEU A 148 -21.39 0.12 4.76
N ALA A 149 -20.22 0.06 5.41
CA ALA A 149 -19.95 0.84 6.61
C ALA A 149 -20.02 2.34 6.35
N GLY A 150 -19.54 2.80 5.19
CA GLY A 150 -19.69 4.20 4.77
C GLY A 150 -21.16 4.59 4.65
N ILE A 151 -21.97 3.77 3.96
CA ILE A 151 -23.42 4.01 3.82
C ILE A 151 -24.10 4.09 5.20
N LEU A 152 -23.85 3.11 6.07
CA LEU A 152 -24.46 3.07 7.41
C LEU A 152 -23.95 4.18 8.33
N GLY A 153 -22.68 4.57 8.20
CA GLY A 153 -22.08 5.66 8.98
C GLY A 153 -22.68 7.03 8.64
N GLU A 154 -23.05 7.24 7.38
CA GLU A 154 -23.67 8.48 6.91
C GLU A 154 -25.20 8.47 7.07
N ALA A 155 -25.85 7.36 6.71
CA ALA A 155 -27.32 7.24 6.77
C ALA A 155 -27.85 7.00 8.20
N GLY A 156 -27.03 6.50 9.11
CA GLY A 156 -27.47 6.08 10.43
C GLY A 156 -28.34 4.82 10.38
N ASP A 157 -29.43 4.81 11.16
CA ASP A 157 -30.36 3.68 11.18
C ASP A 157 -31.22 3.66 9.91
N LEU A 158 -31.01 2.65 9.06
CA LEU A 158 -31.77 2.45 7.82
C LEU A 158 -33.27 2.25 8.07
N SER A 159 -33.68 1.84 9.28
CA SER A 159 -35.09 1.69 9.64
C SER A 159 -35.86 3.02 9.61
N SER A 160 -35.15 4.15 9.71
CA SER A 160 -35.73 5.49 9.62
C SER A 160 -36.16 5.90 8.21
N PHE A 161 -35.73 5.16 7.18
CA PHE A 161 -36.09 5.44 5.78
C PHE A 161 -37.26 4.58 5.34
N SER A 162 -38.36 5.25 4.96
CA SER A 162 -39.57 4.57 4.47
C SER A 162 -39.35 3.80 3.17
N HIS A 163 -38.56 4.35 2.24
CA HIS A 163 -38.26 3.76 0.93
C HIS A 163 -36.84 4.12 0.47
N GLY A 164 -36.28 3.34 -0.47
CA GLY A 164 -34.95 3.58 -1.03
C GLY A 164 -34.78 4.98 -1.65
N ASN A 165 -35.85 5.56 -2.23
CA ASN A 165 -35.83 6.93 -2.76
C ASN A 165 -35.65 7.98 -1.66
N SER A 166 -36.04 7.71 -0.42
CA SER A 166 -35.78 8.60 0.72
C SER A 166 -34.30 8.61 1.08
N LEU A 167 -33.62 7.45 0.97
CA LEU A 167 -32.17 7.36 1.15
C LEU A 167 -31.42 8.05 0.01
N LEU A 168 -31.86 7.89 -1.25
CA LEU A 168 -31.26 8.59 -2.40
C LEU A 168 -31.37 10.12 -2.24
N ARG A 169 -32.55 10.61 -1.85
CA ARG A 169 -32.76 12.04 -1.57
C ARG A 169 -31.87 12.56 -0.44
N HIS A 170 -31.67 11.76 0.61
CA HIS A 170 -30.73 12.10 1.69
C HIS A 170 -29.29 12.21 1.18
N ALA A 171 -28.90 11.39 0.22
CA ALA A 171 -27.60 11.46 -0.45
C ALA A 171 -27.52 12.56 -1.55
N GLY A 172 -28.57 13.38 -1.74
CA GLY A 172 -28.62 14.43 -2.76
C GLY A 172 -28.79 13.91 -4.19
N LEU A 173 -29.28 12.68 -4.36
CA LEU A 173 -29.55 12.04 -5.66
C LEU A 173 -31.06 12.03 -5.95
N HIS A 174 -31.42 12.47 -7.16
CA HIS A 174 -32.79 12.46 -7.69
C HIS A 174 -32.89 11.57 -8.92
#